data_AF-A0A8J8BXS7-F1
#
_entry.id   AF-A0A8J8BXS7-F1
#
_cell.length_a   1.000
_cell.length_b   1.000
_cell.length_c   1.000
_cell.angle_alpha   90.00
_cell.angle_beta   90.00
_cell.angle_gamma   90.00
#
_symmetry.space_group_name_H-M   'P 1'
#
loop_
_entity.id
_entity.type
_entity.pdbx_description
1 polymer ?
#
loop_
_entity_poly.entity_id
_entity_poly.type
_entity_poly.pdbx_seq_one_letter_code
_entity_poly.pdbx_strand_id
1 'polypeptide(L)'
;MSKSGEHSYLNFWVHFQRNAKKVEQNSEETKKFCKTVKRLVKDMAKFKETNPPQEEIAKAKKRFHRRFNKIIKGPYTDPDCIRLAKLLNQHKDSMLTFLEVASVDYHNNTAERIIRPFVVIRKISGGNDSRAGADTHEIMMTVIVTHTLKGENFLEEGAKFIRKQIGRGITVKKADSRRLSLEKNSIFSSFYQFAA
;
A
#
# COMPACT_ATOMS: atom_id res chain seq x y z
N MET A 1 10.92 8.03 16.39
CA MET A 1 10.41 9.01 15.40
C MET A 1 10.37 8.33 14.04
N SER A 2 9.39 8.64 13.17
CA SER A 2 9.25 8.18 11.75
C SER A 2 8.02 7.33 11.36
N LYS A 3 6.93 7.26 12.14
CA LYS A 3 5.65 6.69 11.61
C LYS A 3 4.91 7.62 10.62
N SER A 4 5.24 8.92 10.60
CA SER A 4 4.55 9.94 9.81
C SER A 4 5.01 10.05 8.36
N GLY A 5 6.26 9.69 8.04
CA GLY A 5 6.83 9.81 6.69
C GLY A 5 6.38 8.71 5.73
N GLU A 6 6.20 7.49 6.25
CA GLU A 6 5.91 6.27 5.48
C GLU A 6 4.51 6.34 4.83
N HIS A 7 3.51 6.73 5.61
CA HIS A 7 2.13 6.92 5.15
C HIS A 7 1.97 8.13 4.23
N SER A 8 2.78 9.17 4.44
CA SER A 8 2.72 10.42 3.67
C SER A 8 3.10 10.20 2.20
N TYR A 9 4.12 9.37 1.95
CA TYR A 9 4.59 9.05 0.60
C TYR A 9 3.57 8.25 -0.23
N LEU A 10 3.08 7.12 0.31
CA LEU A 10 2.17 6.22 -0.41
C LEU A 10 0.85 6.93 -0.76
N ASN A 11 0.30 7.68 0.19
CA ASN A 11 -0.91 8.47 -0.02
C ASN A 11 -0.68 9.53 -1.11
N PHE A 12 0.42 10.27 -1.05
CA PHE A 12 0.73 11.28 -2.06
C PHE A 12 0.87 10.67 -3.46
N TRP A 13 1.63 9.58 -3.62
CA TRP A 13 1.86 8.99 -4.93
C TRP A 13 0.57 8.47 -5.57
N VAL A 14 -0.28 7.79 -4.79
CA VAL A 14 -1.60 7.33 -5.26
C VAL A 14 -2.48 8.51 -5.68
N HIS A 15 -2.53 9.58 -4.89
CA HIS A 15 -3.29 10.78 -5.23
C HIS A 15 -2.73 11.50 -6.47
N PHE A 16 -1.41 11.60 -6.58
CA PHE A 16 -0.74 12.16 -7.75
C PHE A 16 -1.08 11.35 -9.01
N GLN A 17 -0.98 10.01 -8.96
CA GLN A 17 -1.31 9.14 -10.09
C GLN A 17 -2.77 9.28 -10.53
N ARG A 18 -3.71 9.37 -9.57
CA ARG A 18 -5.13 9.58 -9.86
C ARG A 18 -5.36 10.94 -10.53
N ASN A 19 -4.74 12.01 -10.01
CA ASN A 19 -4.86 13.34 -10.58
C ASN A 19 -4.22 13.42 -11.97
N ALA A 20 -3.02 12.85 -12.14
CA ALA A 20 -2.33 12.76 -13.42
C ALA A 20 -3.18 12.00 -14.45
N LYS A 21 -3.76 10.85 -14.10
CA LYS A 21 -4.60 10.05 -15.01
C LYS A 21 -5.83 10.81 -15.53
N LYS A 22 -6.39 11.73 -14.74
CA LYS A 22 -7.54 12.55 -15.17
C LYS A 22 -7.19 13.56 -16.26
N VAL A 23 -5.92 14.01 -16.31
CA VAL A 23 -5.49 15.14 -17.15
C VAL A 23 -4.42 14.75 -18.17
N GLU A 24 -3.87 13.54 -18.09
CA GLU A 24 -2.77 13.04 -18.95
C GLU A 24 -3.09 13.11 -20.44
N GLN A 25 -4.36 13.06 -20.83
CA GLN A 25 -4.78 13.13 -22.24
C GLN A 25 -5.31 14.51 -22.66
N ASN A 26 -5.31 15.50 -21.75
CA ASN A 26 -5.81 16.85 -22.05
C ASN A 26 -4.92 17.59 -23.04
N SER A 27 -3.60 17.34 -22.99
CA SER A 27 -2.63 17.92 -23.92
C SER A 27 -1.39 17.04 -24.07
N GLU A 28 -0.67 17.23 -25.17
CA GLU A 28 0.63 16.57 -25.40
C GLU A 28 1.70 17.03 -24.40
N GLU A 29 1.61 18.26 -23.87
CA GLU A 29 2.49 18.72 -22.81
C GLU A 29 2.23 17.94 -21.50
N THR A 30 0.96 17.81 -21.11
CA THR A 30 0.56 17.09 -19.88
C THR A 30 0.88 15.60 -19.98
N LYS A 31 0.74 15.00 -21.16
CA LYS A 31 1.17 13.62 -21.43
C LYS A 31 2.67 13.44 -21.26
N LYS A 32 3.48 14.34 -21.84
CA LYS A 32 4.95 14.32 -21.70
C LYS A 32 5.37 14.55 -20.25
N PHE A 33 4.72 15.47 -19.54
CA PHE A 33 4.92 15.71 -18.12
C PHE A 33 4.70 14.44 -17.31
N CYS A 34 3.50 13.84 -17.41
CA CYS A 34 3.11 12.64 -16.66
C CYS A 34 4.06 11.48 -16.94
N LYS A 35 4.44 11.27 -18.21
CA LYS A 35 5.40 10.23 -18.61
C LYS A 35 6.78 10.46 -17.99
N THR A 36 7.24 11.71 -17.93
CA THR A 36 8.54 12.06 -17.35
C THR A 36 8.56 11.81 -15.85
N VAL A 37 7.50 12.20 -15.13
CA VAL A 37 7.37 11.91 -13.70
C VAL A 37 7.31 10.40 -13.47
N LYS A 38 6.45 9.65 -14.16
CA LYS A 38 6.34 8.18 -14.03
C LYS A 38 7.69 7.48 -14.24
N ARG A 39 8.48 7.93 -15.22
CA ARG A 39 9.84 7.41 -15.46
C ARG A 39 10.78 7.69 -14.29
N LEU A 40 10.80 8.93 -13.78
CA LEU A 40 11.63 9.29 -12.64
C LEU A 40 11.33 8.41 -11.43
N VAL A 41 10.05 8.20 -11.12
CA VAL A 41 9.69 7.42 -9.95
C VAL A 41 9.94 5.91 -10.17
N LYS A 42 9.80 5.40 -11.41
CA LYS A 42 10.25 4.05 -11.77
C LYS A 42 11.76 3.86 -11.60
N ASP A 43 12.57 4.86 -11.93
CA ASP A 43 14.02 4.80 -11.72
C ASP A 43 14.37 4.77 -10.23
N MET A 44 13.63 5.49 -9.39
CA MET A 44 13.78 5.44 -7.93
C MET A 44 13.45 4.05 -7.39
N ALA A 45 12.36 3.44 -7.86
CA ALA A 45 11.95 2.09 -7.49
C ALA A 45 13.01 1.05 -7.84
N LYS A 46 13.49 1.07 -9.10
CA LYS A 46 14.59 0.19 -9.55
C LYS A 46 15.86 0.35 -8.73
N PHE A 47 16.22 1.60 -8.39
CA PHE A 47 17.38 1.86 -7.53
C PHE A 47 17.18 1.30 -6.12
N LYS A 48 15.96 1.31 -5.59
CA LYS A 48 15.67 0.71 -4.28
C LYS A 48 15.70 -0.81 -4.33
N GLU A 49 15.20 -1.42 -5.40
CA GLU A 49 15.21 -2.88 -5.61
C GLU A 49 16.61 -3.49 -5.59
N THR A 50 17.67 -2.72 -5.91
CA THR A 50 19.07 -3.20 -5.80
C THR A 50 19.58 -3.28 -4.36
N ASN A 51 18.75 -2.92 -3.37
CA ASN A 51 19.10 -2.86 -1.95
C ASN A 51 20.45 -2.16 -1.68
N PRO A 52 20.61 -0.90 -2.13
CA PRO A 52 21.91 -0.22 -2.10
C PRO A 52 22.33 0.16 -0.67
N PRO A 53 23.64 0.27 -0.39
CA PRO A 53 24.15 0.76 0.89
C PRO A 53 23.68 2.19 1.21
N GLN A 54 23.64 2.55 2.49
CA GLN A 54 23.14 3.85 2.96
C GLN A 54 23.86 5.06 2.33
N GLU A 55 25.17 4.94 2.07
CA GLU A 55 25.95 5.99 1.41
C GLU A 55 25.48 6.24 -0.04
N GLU A 56 25.11 5.19 -0.75
CA GLU A 56 24.58 5.30 -2.10
C GLU A 56 23.16 5.86 -2.09
N ILE A 57 22.35 5.53 -1.08
CA ILE A 57 21.02 6.11 -0.88
C ILE A 57 21.13 7.63 -0.75
N ALA A 58 22.05 8.15 0.07
CA ALA A 58 22.25 9.59 0.22
C ALA A 58 22.66 10.28 -1.09
N LYS A 59 23.57 9.66 -1.86
CA LYS A 59 23.97 10.17 -3.19
C LYS A 59 22.81 10.14 -4.18
N ALA A 60 22.04 9.05 -4.21
CA ALA A 60 20.88 8.90 -5.06
C ALA A 60 19.76 9.89 -4.70
N LYS A 61 19.52 10.14 -3.41
CA LYS A 61 18.56 11.14 -2.93
C LYS A 61 18.85 12.52 -3.52
N LYS A 62 20.11 12.98 -3.45
CA LYS A 62 20.56 14.24 -4.08
C LYS A 62 20.33 14.23 -5.60
N ARG A 63 20.69 13.14 -6.27
CA ARG A 63 20.51 12.97 -7.73
C ARG A 63 19.04 13.05 -8.13
N PHE A 64 18.15 12.33 -7.44
CA PHE A 64 16.72 12.32 -7.73
C PHE A 64 16.05 13.65 -7.36
N HIS A 65 16.47 14.29 -6.27
CA HIS A 65 16.03 15.64 -5.92
C HIS A 65 16.34 16.65 -7.04
N ARG A 66 17.54 16.61 -7.62
CA ARG A 66 17.89 17.43 -8.78
C ARG A 66 17.00 17.15 -10.00
N ARG A 67 16.69 15.88 -10.26
CA ARG A 67 15.78 15.48 -11.36
C ARG A 67 14.36 15.97 -11.13
N PHE A 68 13.84 15.87 -9.91
CA PHE A 68 12.54 16.46 -9.54
C PHE A 68 12.53 17.97 -9.78
N ASN A 69 13.53 18.69 -9.27
CA ASN A 69 13.61 20.14 -9.46
C ASN A 69 13.69 20.53 -10.94
N LYS A 70 14.38 19.75 -11.78
CA LYS A 70 14.43 19.99 -13.23
C LYS A 70 13.05 19.83 -13.88
N ILE A 71 12.28 18.82 -13.48
CA ILE A 71 10.90 18.64 -13.96
C ILE A 71 10.04 19.80 -13.46
N ILE A 72 10.03 20.07 -12.15
CA ILE A 72 9.18 21.11 -11.53
C ILE A 72 9.40 22.49 -12.17
N LYS A 73 10.65 22.84 -12.49
CA LYS A 73 11.03 24.13 -13.10
C LYS A 73 10.94 24.13 -14.64
N GLY A 74 10.30 23.13 -15.23
CA GLY A 74 10.07 23.09 -16.68
C GLY A 74 9.24 24.28 -17.16
N PRO A 75 9.44 24.75 -18.41
CA PRO A 75 8.68 25.87 -18.96
C PRO A 75 7.28 25.41 -19.41
N TYR A 76 6.39 25.18 -18.44
CA TYR A 76 5.03 24.70 -18.70
C TYR A 76 4.09 25.84 -19.07
N THR A 77 3.30 25.65 -20.13
CA THR A 77 2.23 26.60 -20.52
C THR A 77 0.85 26.05 -20.19
N ASP A 78 0.69 24.74 -20.12
CA ASP A 78 -0.54 24.07 -19.74
C ASP A 78 -0.86 24.24 -18.23
N PRO A 79 -2.06 24.72 -17.86
CA PRO A 79 -2.47 24.88 -16.47
C PRO A 79 -2.42 23.59 -15.63
N ASP A 80 -2.71 22.43 -16.23
CA ASP A 80 -2.61 21.14 -15.55
C ASP A 80 -1.17 20.76 -15.27
N CYS A 81 -0.24 21.03 -16.19
CA CYS A 81 1.19 20.86 -15.95
C CYS A 81 1.67 21.73 -14.79
N ILE A 82 1.30 23.02 -14.78
CA ILE A 82 1.68 23.97 -13.71
C ILE A 82 1.15 23.48 -12.35
N ARG A 83 -0.13 23.09 -12.31
CA ARG A 83 -0.78 22.57 -11.09
C ARG A 83 -0.09 21.29 -10.59
N LEU A 84 0.20 20.35 -11.48
CA LEU A 84 0.88 19.10 -11.14
C LEU A 84 2.33 19.34 -10.70
N ALA A 85 3.04 20.29 -11.32
CA ALA A 85 4.40 20.67 -10.93
C ALA A 85 4.42 21.30 -9.53
N LYS A 86 3.44 22.16 -9.21
CA LYS A 86 3.28 22.74 -7.86
C LYS A 86 3.01 21.65 -6.82
N LEU A 87 2.11 20.73 -7.13
CA LEU A 87 1.79 19.58 -6.28
C LEU A 87 3.04 18.69 -6.06
N LEU A 88 3.81 18.44 -7.12
CA LEU A 88 5.05 17.67 -7.03
C LEU A 88 6.09 18.38 -6.16
N ASN A 89 6.20 19.70 -6.26
CA ASN A 89 7.13 20.49 -5.45
C ASN A 89 6.81 20.44 -3.95
N GLN A 90 5.52 20.42 -3.59
CA GLN A 90 5.08 20.34 -2.19
C GLN A 90 5.45 19.01 -1.53
N HIS A 91 5.51 17.92 -2.29
CA HIS A 91 5.65 16.57 -1.76
C HIS A 91 6.90 15.82 -2.24
N LYS A 92 7.80 16.46 -2.99
CA LYS A 92 9.03 15.82 -3.50
C LYS A 92 9.92 15.24 -2.39
N ASP A 93 9.98 15.88 -1.23
CA ASP A 93 10.84 15.43 -0.13
C ASP A 93 10.25 14.19 0.55
N SER A 94 8.92 14.14 0.69
CA SER A 94 8.20 12.92 1.09
C SER A 94 8.43 11.79 0.08
N MET A 95 8.43 12.08 -1.23
CA MET A 95 8.77 11.09 -2.26
C MET A 95 10.20 10.57 -2.18
N LEU A 96 11.15 11.38 -1.74
CA LEU A 96 12.53 10.96 -1.59
C LEU A 96 12.77 10.15 -0.31
N THR A 97 11.94 10.34 0.71
CA THR A 97 11.96 9.57 1.96
C THR A 97 11.71 8.08 1.70
N PHE A 98 10.97 7.73 0.64
CA PHE A 98 10.78 6.35 0.18
C PHE A 98 12.09 5.56 -0.02
N LEU A 99 13.18 6.24 -0.37
CA LEU A 99 14.49 5.60 -0.60
C LEU A 99 15.18 5.16 0.70
N GLU A 100 14.78 5.73 1.84
CA GLU A 100 15.39 5.48 3.16
C GLU A 100 14.58 4.47 3.98
N VAL A 101 13.29 4.28 3.66
CA VAL A 101 12.40 3.36 4.37
C VAL A 101 12.50 1.96 3.76
N ALA A 102 13.04 0.99 4.50
CA ALA A 102 13.31 -0.35 4.00
C ALA A 102 12.07 -1.14 3.51
N SER A 103 10.89 -0.88 4.08
CA SER A 103 9.72 -1.77 3.99
C SER A 103 8.60 -1.35 3.04
N VAL A 104 8.68 -0.15 2.48
CA VAL A 104 7.61 0.34 1.60
C VAL A 104 7.86 -0.13 0.17
N ASP A 105 7.02 -1.03 -0.32
CA ASP A 105 6.92 -1.35 -1.76
C ASP A 105 6.49 -0.09 -2.53
N TYR A 106 7.20 0.21 -3.62
CA TYR A 106 6.90 1.33 -4.51
C TYR A 106 5.49 1.23 -5.10
N HIS A 107 5.06 0.00 -5.34
CA HIS A 107 3.77 -0.28 -5.89
C HIS A 107 2.79 -0.61 -4.76
N ASN A 108 1.72 0.19 -4.68
CA ASN A 108 0.48 -0.22 -4.00
C ASN A 108 -0.08 -1.55 -4.56
N ASN A 109 0.55 -2.16 -5.58
CA ASN A 109 0.21 -3.47 -6.12
C ASN A 109 0.18 -4.55 -5.05
N THR A 110 1.06 -4.55 -4.05
CA THR A 110 1.02 -5.60 -3.02
C THR A 110 -0.23 -5.46 -2.16
N ALA A 111 -0.50 -4.27 -1.63
CA ALA A 111 -1.72 -4.00 -0.87
C ALA A 111 -3.00 -4.14 -1.72
N GLU A 112 -3.01 -3.63 -2.96
CA GLU A 112 -4.12 -3.81 -3.90
C GLU A 112 -4.33 -5.27 -4.27
N ARG A 113 -3.26 -6.05 -4.50
CA ARG A 113 -3.33 -7.49 -4.82
C ARG A 113 -3.85 -8.27 -3.63
N ILE A 114 -3.46 -7.90 -2.42
CA ILE A 114 -3.98 -8.49 -1.19
C ILE A 114 -5.48 -8.19 -1.05
N ILE A 115 -5.92 -6.95 -1.29
CA ILE A 115 -7.31 -6.53 -1.09
C ILE A 115 -8.24 -6.96 -2.24
N ARG A 116 -7.74 -7.08 -3.48
CA ARG A 116 -8.55 -7.35 -4.69
C ARG A 116 -9.46 -8.57 -4.57
N PRO A 117 -8.96 -9.75 -4.13
CA PRO A 117 -9.79 -10.94 -3.98
C PRO A 117 -10.99 -10.68 -3.06
N PHE A 118 -10.83 -9.85 -2.03
CA PHE A 118 -11.87 -9.61 -1.02
C PHE A 118 -12.96 -8.68 -1.56
N VAL A 119 -12.55 -7.65 -2.30
CA VAL A 119 -13.48 -6.78 -3.01
C VAL A 119 -14.26 -7.55 -4.07
N VAL A 120 -13.62 -8.50 -4.76
CA VAL A 120 -14.27 -9.38 -5.75
C VAL A 120 -15.25 -10.33 -5.08
N ILE A 121 -14.85 -11.01 -3.99
CA ILE A 121 -15.74 -11.91 -3.24
C ILE A 121 -16.97 -11.14 -2.74
N ARG A 122 -16.77 -9.97 -2.13
CA ARG A 122 -17.86 -9.10 -1.68
C ARG A 122 -18.80 -8.71 -2.82
N LYS A 123 -18.26 -8.42 -4.00
CA LYS A 123 -19.05 -8.03 -5.17
C LYS A 123 -19.87 -9.20 -5.72
N ILE A 124 -19.30 -10.41 -5.74
CA ILE A 124 -19.98 -11.63 -6.21
C ILE A 124 -21.05 -12.07 -5.20
N SER A 125 -20.79 -11.95 -3.90
CA SER A 125 -21.70 -12.38 -2.84
C SER A 125 -22.85 -11.40 -2.55
N GLY A 126 -22.93 -10.27 -3.26
CA GLY A 126 -23.91 -9.20 -2.98
C GLY A 126 -23.57 -8.33 -1.77
N GLY A 127 -22.42 -8.56 -1.12
CA GLY A 127 -21.99 -7.84 0.06
C GLY A 127 -22.35 -8.53 1.38
N ASN A 128 -22.41 -7.75 2.45
CA ASN A 128 -22.86 -8.18 3.76
C ASN A 128 -24.02 -7.26 4.17
N ASP A 129 -25.21 -7.82 4.39
CA ASP A 129 -26.42 -7.06 4.75
C ASP A 129 -26.50 -6.71 6.25
N SER A 130 -25.57 -7.24 7.05
CA SER A 130 -25.48 -6.95 8.49
C SER A 130 -24.08 -6.51 8.88
N ARG A 131 -24.01 -5.69 9.94
CA ARG A 131 -22.73 -5.27 10.53
C ARG A 131 -21.94 -6.47 11.06
N ALA A 132 -22.62 -7.44 11.67
CA ALA A 132 -22.00 -8.68 12.16
C ALA A 132 -21.38 -9.51 11.02
N GLY A 133 -22.04 -9.60 9.87
CA GLY A 133 -21.49 -10.24 8.67
C GLY A 133 -20.25 -9.53 8.13
N ALA A 134 -20.28 -8.19 8.11
CA ALA A 134 -19.13 -7.38 7.70
C ALA A 134 -17.92 -7.57 8.63
N ASP A 135 -18.13 -7.49 9.94
CA ASP A 135 -17.09 -7.71 10.96
C ASP A 135 -16.50 -9.13 10.88
N THR A 136 -17.34 -10.14 10.68
CA THR A 136 -16.89 -11.54 10.54
C THR A 136 -16.04 -11.72 9.29
N HIS A 137 -16.49 -11.14 8.17
CA HIS A 137 -15.76 -11.18 6.91
C HIS A 137 -14.39 -10.48 7.03
N GLU A 138 -14.33 -9.32 7.68
CA GLU A 138 -13.08 -8.59 7.92
C GLU A 138 -12.06 -9.41 8.72
N ILE A 139 -12.50 -10.04 9.81
CA ILE A 139 -11.64 -10.92 10.64
C ILE A 139 -11.15 -12.09 9.80
N MET A 140 -12.06 -12.78 9.09
CA MET A 140 -11.73 -13.93 8.26
C MET A 140 -10.68 -13.56 7.19
N MET A 141 -10.87 -12.42 6.52
CA MET A 141 -9.91 -11.97 5.51
C MET A 141 -8.55 -11.64 6.11
N THR A 142 -8.51 -10.99 7.26
CA THR A 142 -7.26 -10.66 7.96
C THR A 142 -6.44 -11.92 8.28
N VAL A 143 -7.11 -12.98 8.77
CA VAL A 143 -6.46 -14.26 9.05
C VAL A 143 -5.93 -14.91 7.77
N ILE A 144 -6.75 -14.97 6.71
CA ILE A 144 -6.36 -15.55 5.42
C ILE A 144 -5.14 -14.83 4.82
N VAL A 145 -5.13 -13.49 4.84
CA VAL A 145 -3.99 -12.69 4.37
C VAL A 145 -2.73 -13.01 5.16
N THR A 146 -2.85 -13.08 6.48
CA THR A 146 -1.71 -13.32 7.37
C THR A 146 -1.02 -14.65 7.03
N HIS A 147 -1.78 -15.72 6.85
CA HIS A 147 -1.23 -17.02 6.44
C HIS A 147 -0.64 -16.97 5.02
N THR A 148 -1.33 -16.32 4.09
CA THR A 148 -0.83 -16.17 2.70
C THR A 148 0.51 -15.44 2.66
N LEU A 149 0.67 -14.37 3.45
CA LEU A 149 1.93 -13.60 3.54
C LEU A 149 3.08 -14.40 4.16
N LYS A 150 2.76 -15.35 5.06
CA LYS A 150 3.74 -16.29 5.63
C LYS A 150 4.09 -17.44 4.69
N GLY A 151 3.45 -17.54 3.52
CA GLY A 151 3.60 -18.67 2.60
C GLY A 151 2.89 -19.95 3.08
N GLU A 152 1.93 -19.81 4.01
CA GLU A 152 1.19 -20.92 4.61
C GLU A 152 -0.16 -21.11 3.93
N ASN A 153 -0.61 -22.36 3.80
CA ASN A 153 -1.96 -22.67 3.31
C ASN A 153 -2.98 -22.50 4.45
N PHE A 154 -3.79 -21.43 4.38
CA PHE A 154 -4.84 -21.17 5.37
C PHE A 154 -5.80 -22.34 5.57
N LEU A 155 -6.18 -23.07 4.52
CA LEU A 155 -7.12 -24.18 4.65
C LEU A 155 -6.50 -25.34 5.45
N GLU A 156 -5.21 -25.61 5.24
CA GLU A 156 -4.50 -26.64 5.99
C GLU A 156 -4.27 -26.23 7.43
N GLU A 157 -3.77 -25.02 7.68
CA GLU A 157 -3.50 -24.51 9.03
C GLU A 157 -4.80 -24.30 9.81
N GLY A 158 -5.84 -23.78 9.16
CA GLY A 158 -7.18 -23.65 9.72
C GLY A 158 -7.77 -25.01 10.07
N ALA A 159 -7.66 -26.02 9.19
CA ALA A 159 -8.13 -27.37 9.48
C ALA A 159 -7.38 -28.01 10.65
N LYS A 160 -6.05 -27.86 10.72
CA LYS A 160 -5.23 -28.31 11.86
C LYS A 160 -5.69 -27.66 13.16
N PHE A 161 -5.90 -26.33 13.14
CA PHE A 161 -6.39 -25.58 14.29
C PHE A 161 -7.77 -26.06 14.74
N ILE A 162 -8.73 -26.18 13.82
CA ILE A 162 -10.09 -26.62 14.12
C ILE A 162 -10.09 -28.03 14.71
N ARG A 163 -9.35 -28.99 14.12
CA ARG A 163 -9.21 -30.36 14.66
C ARG A 163 -8.67 -30.34 16.09
N LYS A 164 -7.67 -29.50 16.37
CA LYS A 164 -7.11 -29.33 17.71
C LYS A 164 -8.13 -28.76 18.71
N GLN A 165 -8.99 -27.82 18.30
CA GLN A 165 -10.02 -27.26 19.17
C GLN A 165 -11.17 -28.25 19.43
N ILE A 166 -11.57 -29.03 18.42
CA ILE A 166 -12.54 -30.11 18.59
C ILE A 166 -12.02 -31.16 19.57
N GLY A 167 -10.75 -31.56 19.44
CA GLY A 167 -10.10 -32.47 20.40
C GLY A 167 -10.03 -31.94 21.83
N ARG A 168 -10.19 -30.62 22.04
CA ARG A 168 -10.29 -29.95 23.35
C ARG A 168 -11.73 -29.76 23.84
N GLY A 169 -12.71 -30.29 23.12
CA GLY A 169 -14.13 -30.18 23.49
C GLY A 169 -14.79 -28.83 23.16
N ILE A 170 -14.13 -27.97 22.36
CA ILE A 170 -14.75 -26.76 21.82
C ILE A 170 -15.55 -27.17 20.58
N THR A 171 -16.87 -27.16 20.71
CA THR A 171 -17.81 -27.44 19.63
C THR A 171 -18.41 -26.15 19.10
N VAL A 172 -19.03 -26.21 17.91
CA VAL A 172 -19.68 -25.05 17.25
C VAL A 172 -20.69 -24.34 18.17
N LYS A 173 -21.29 -25.07 19.13
CA LYS A 173 -22.21 -24.54 20.14
C LYS A 173 -21.53 -23.73 21.27
N LYS A 174 -20.21 -23.88 21.47
CA LYS A 174 -19.42 -23.24 22.55
C LYS A 174 -18.52 -22.09 22.05
N ALA A 175 -18.46 -21.84 20.75
CA ALA A 175 -17.68 -20.72 20.19
C ALA A 175 -18.45 -19.40 20.40
N ASP A 176 -18.49 -18.94 21.66
CA ASP A 176 -19.15 -17.69 22.04
C ASP A 176 -18.42 -16.49 21.43
N SER A 177 -19.19 -15.62 20.77
CA SER A 177 -18.77 -14.48 19.96
C SER A 177 -18.02 -13.39 20.75
N ARG A 178 -17.96 -13.52 22.07
CA ARG A 178 -17.38 -12.55 23.01
C ARG A 178 -15.87 -12.64 23.18
N ARG A 179 -15.21 -13.73 22.78
CA ARG A 179 -13.75 -13.90 22.97
C ARG A 179 -12.90 -13.26 21.86
N LEU A 180 -13.49 -13.02 20.68
CA LEU A 180 -12.83 -12.40 19.52
C LEU A 180 -12.64 -10.88 19.66
N SER A 181 -13.35 -10.20 20.57
CA SER A 181 -13.23 -8.75 20.74
C SER A 181 -11.94 -8.30 21.45
N LEU A 182 -11.31 -9.18 22.25
CA LEU A 182 -10.10 -8.87 22.99
C LEU A 182 -8.82 -9.03 22.16
N GLU A 183 -8.83 -9.86 21.11
CA GLU A 183 -7.69 -10.02 20.18
C GLU A 183 -7.70 -9.00 19.02
N LYS A 184 -8.83 -8.32 18.76
CA LYS A 184 -8.98 -7.29 17.71
C LYS A 184 -7.90 -6.20 17.79
N ASN A 185 -7.49 -5.80 19.00
CA ASN A 185 -6.47 -4.76 19.20
C ASN A 185 -5.04 -5.26 18.98
N SER A 186 -4.77 -6.56 19.17
CA SER A 186 -3.42 -7.14 19.01
C SER A 186 -3.11 -7.46 17.55
N ILE A 187 -4.10 -7.94 16.79
CA ILE A 187 -3.90 -8.36 15.40
C ILE A 187 -3.71 -7.15 14.46
N PHE A 188 -4.46 -6.06 14.68
CA PHE A 188 -4.27 -4.81 13.94
C PHE A 188 -2.87 -4.21 14.19
N SER A 189 -2.37 -4.26 15.43
CA SER A 189 -1.00 -3.83 15.74
C SER A 189 0.06 -4.69 15.03
N SER A 190 -0.17 -6.01 14.96
CA SER A 190 0.75 -6.94 14.31
C SER A 190 0.74 -6.83 12.78
N PHE A 191 -0.40 -6.50 12.16
CA PHE A 191 -0.49 -6.26 10.70
C PHE A 191 0.32 -5.03 10.28
N TYR A 192 0.35 -3.99 11.13
CA TYR A 192 1.20 -2.82 10.94
C TYR A 192 2.69 -3.09 11.22
N GLN A 193 3.04 -4.11 12.01
CA GLN A 193 4.43 -4.50 12.26
C GLN A 193 5.01 -5.46 11.21
N PHE A 194 4.16 -6.22 10.49
CA PHE A 194 4.59 -7.16 9.45
C PHE A 194 4.56 -6.55 8.04
N ALA A 195 3.86 -5.42 7.88
CA ALA A 195 3.80 -4.63 6.65
C ALA A 195 4.67 -3.35 6.72
N ALA A 196 5.52 -3.22 7.74
CA ALA A 196 6.51 -2.17 7.94
C ALA A 196 7.91 -2.76 8.05
#